data_AF-A0A5J4Q5Q7-F1
#
_entry.id   AF-A0A5J4Q5Q7-F1
#
_cell.length_a   1.000
_cell.length_b   1.000
_cell.length_c   1.000
_cell.angle_alpha   90.00
_cell.angle_beta   90.00
_cell.angle_gamma   90.00
#
_symmetry.space_group_name_H-M   'P 1'
#
loop_
_entity.id
_entity.type
_entity.pdbx_description
1 polymer ?
#
loop_
_entity_poly.entity_id
_entity_poly.type
_entity_poly.pdbx_seq_one_letter_code
_entity_poly.pdbx_strand_id
1 'polypeptide(L)'
;HKSQGLTFERAIIDANNSFAHGQVYVALSRCKTLEGMVLASCLNRSAIICDTTIKEFDHEIEQRLPDEQQLRELQRCYFLDLLSDQFNFHLLEQRLLQVVRIMDEHLYRLYPQLLIRYKEASDTFKTKVGKVAKTFNTQYSKMVMSTEDYANDPALNSRITSGAHYFRQELEALFSSLLDETRIGTDNKEVKKKFTEAFAHLKEMTYVKIGTLALTEKEGFSVSAYLKNKARLMLSAEDNQMERKERNNHSSRQEKAQVPSDILHPVLYSELIEWRKAEAKAQGTNVPVYTVVQQKAILGIVNLLPRDASELLCIPYIGKQTVEKYGEKLLDIVNQYIEKAKVTRQEFHVTASKEKNTLSKSPTKEITYKMFRQGMNVEEIAEIRGFVTGTIVGHLEPYLRKGDVSIQELVSQEKIDIITHYLQEHEGQGETLSVIKTALGEEISYTDIRAVMTSLQKK
;
A
#
# COMPACT_ATOMS: atom_id res chain seq x y z
N HIS A 1 3.89 5.17 -56.43
CA HIS A 1 4.37 4.11 -55.52
C HIS A 1 5.89 4.01 -55.41
N LYS A 2 6.70 4.01 -56.49
CA LYS A 2 8.18 3.94 -56.40
C LYS A 2 8.86 5.14 -55.70
N SER A 3 8.13 6.23 -55.48
CA SER A 3 8.61 7.46 -54.85
C SER A 3 8.11 7.67 -53.42
N GLN A 4 7.48 6.65 -52.82
CA GLN A 4 6.94 6.74 -51.46
C GLN A 4 8.07 6.92 -50.44
N GLY A 5 7.97 7.95 -49.60
CA GLY A 5 9.00 8.30 -48.61
C GLY A 5 10.16 9.14 -49.14
N LEU A 6 10.19 9.43 -50.45
CA LEU A 6 11.21 10.30 -51.05
C LEU A 6 10.74 11.76 -51.10
N THR A 7 11.70 12.67 -51.14
CA THR A 7 11.48 14.11 -51.31
C THR A 7 12.51 14.64 -52.31
N PHE A 8 12.06 15.43 -53.29
CA PHE A 8 12.84 15.91 -54.42
C PHE A 8 12.91 17.43 -54.44
N GLU A 9 14.06 17.96 -54.87
CA GLU A 9 14.26 19.41 -55.12
C GLU A 9 13.56 19.85 -56.40
N ARG A 10 13.57 18.99 -57.42
CA ARG A 10 12.89 19.22 -58.69
C ARG A 10 12.22 17.94 -59.15
N ALA A 11 10.97 18.05 -59.62
CA ALA A 11 10.20 16.91 -60.06
C ALA A 11 9.29 17.29 -61.24
N ILE A 12 9.27 16.41 -62.25
CA ILE A 12 8.25 16.43 -63.30
C ILE A 12 7.18 15.42 -62.90
N ILE A 13 5.93 15.87 -62.75
CA ILE A 13 4.83 15.09 -62.20
C ILE A 13 3.73 14.93 -63.26
N ASP A 14 3.44 13.69 -63.63
CA ASP A 14 2.21 13.33 -64.34
C ASP A 14 1.27 12.63 -63.35
N ALA A 15 0.16 13.28 -63.03
CA ALA A 15 -0.83 12.75 -62.09
C ALA A 15 -2.27 12.85 -62.62
N ASN A 16 -2.47 13.10 -63.92
CA ASN A 16 -3.82 13.25 -64.49
C ASN A 16 -4.58 11.90 -64.58
N ASN A 17 -3.86 10.78 -64.64
CA ASN A 17 -4.42 9.42 -64.65
C ASN A 17 -4.43 8.74 -63.26
N SER A 18 -4.50 9.53 -62.17
CA SER A 18 -4.64 8.98 -60.83
C SER A 18 -5.93 8.17 -60.69
N PHE A 19 -5.85 7.04 -59.99
CA PHE A 19 -6.96 6.08 -59.85
C PHE A 19 -7.31 5.75 -58.40
N ALA A 20 -6.55 6.30 -57.44
CA ALA A 20 -6.74 6.08 -56.01
C ALA A 20 -6.80 7.40 -55.24
N HIS A 21 -7.49 7.37 -54.09
CA HIS A 21 -7.61 8.52 -53.20
C HIS A 21 -6.24 9.01 -52.72
N GLY A 22 -6.03 10.33 -52.69
CA GLY A 22 -4.81 10.96 -52.20
C GLY A 22 -3.56 10.77 -53.08
N GLN A 23 -3.63 10.04 -54.20
CA GLN A 23 -2.48 9.77 -55.07
C GLN A 23 -1.86 11.05 -55.67
N VAL A 24 -2.71 12.00 -56.07
CA VAL A 24 -2.26 13.31 -56.59
C VAL A 24 -1.55 14.10 -55.48
N TYR A 25 -2.15 14.19 -54.28
CA TYR A 25 -1.51 14.82 -53.12
C TYR A 25 -0.15 14.18 -52.79
N VAL A 26 -0.09 12.85 -52.79
CA VAL A 26 1.14 12.11 -52.53
C VAL A 26 2.19 12.36 -53.61
N ALA A 27 1.81 12.64 -54.86
CA ALA A 27 2.74 12.99 -55.93
C ALA A 27 3.27 14.43 -55.78
N LEU A 28 2.36 15.39 -55.54
CA LEU A 28 2.70 16.81 -55.38
C LEU A 28 3.56 17.06 -54.13
N SER A 29 3.24 16.41 -53.01
CA SER A 29 3.98 16.55 -51.73
C SER A 29 5.42 16.00 -51.77
N ARG A 30 5.83 15.34 -52.86
CA ARG A 30 7.23 14.88 -53.03
C ARG A 30 8.15 15.98 -53.49
N CYS A 31 7.65 17.10 -54.00
CA CYS A 31 8.49 18.24 -54.36
C CYS A 31 8.55 19.22 -53.19
N LYS A 32 9.75 19.70 -52.84
CA LYS A 32 9.92 20.64 -51.72
C LYS A 32 9.29 22.01 -51.96
N THR A 33 9.33 22.47 -53.21
CA THR A 33 8.88 23.82 -53.59
C THR A 33 8.04 23.79 -54.86
N LEU A 34 7.23 24.83 -55.06
CA LEU A 34 6.43 24.98 -56.27
C LEU A 34 7.32 25.29 -57.48
N GLU A 35 8.40 26.03 -57.31
CA GLU A 35 9.36 26.38 -58.36
C GLU A 35 10.11 25.14 -58.89
N GLY A 36 10.31 24.13 -58.03
CA GLY A 36 10.91 22.86 -58.43
C GLY A 36 9.94 21.92 -59.16
N MET A 37 8.65 22.25 -59.20
CA MET A 37 7.60 21.37 -59.70
C MET A 37 7.21 21.73 -61.14
N VAL A 38 7.18 20.72 -62.00
CA VAL A 38 6.64 20.84 -63.36
C VAL A 38 5.56 19.79 -63.54
N LEU A 39 4.34 20.20 -63.89
CA LEU A 39 3.27 19.27 -64.23
C LEU A 39 3.39 18.89 -65.70
N ALA A 40 3.58 17.60 -65.99
CA ALA A 40 3.69 17.09 -67.36
C ALA A 40 2.36 17.22 -68.13
N SER A 41 1.24 17.24 -67.40
CA SER A 41 -0.11 17.36 -67.92
C SER A 41 -0.95 18.27 -67.02
N CYS A 42 -1.94 18.96 -67.58
CA CYS A 42 -2.91 19.70 -66.77
C CYS A 42 -3.68 18.75 -65.84
N LEU A 43 -3.82 19.12 -64.57
CA LEU A 43 -4.56 18.34 -63.58
C LEU A 43 -6.06 18.64 -63.69
N ASN A 44 -6.84 17.65 -64.11
CA ASN A 44 -8.29 17.75 -64.15
C ASN A 44 -8.91 17.45 -62.79
N ARG A 45 -10.12 17.99 -62.52
CA ARG A 45 -10.86 17.73 -61.28
C ARG A 45 -11.09 16.24 -61.02
N SER A 46 -11.26 15.44 -62.07
CA SER A 46 -11.44 13.98 -61.98
C SER A 46 -10.21 13.24 -61.45
N ALA A 47 -9.01 13.83 -61.58
CA ALA A 47 -7.78 13.27 -61.02
C ALA A 47 -7.68 13.51 -59.50
N ILE A 48 -8.34 14.54 -58.97
CA ILE A 48 -8.33 14.82 -57.52
C ILE A 48 -9.38 13.94 -56.84
N ILE A 49 -9.02 12.68 -56.63
CA ILE A 49 -9.86 11.70 -55.96
C ILE A 49 -9.68 11.89 -54.45
N CYS A 50 -10.71 12.41 -53.78
CA CYS A 50 -10.78 12.55 -52.34
C CYS A 50 -11.80 11.57 -51.78
N ASP A 51 -11.44 10.87 -50.72
CA ASP A 51 -12.29 9.89 -50.06
C ASP A 51 -13.49 10.57 -49.40
N THR A 52 -14.69 10.01 -49.57
CA THR A 52 -15.94 10.60 -49.06
C THR A 52 -15.95 10.64 -47.54
N THR A 53 -15.42 9.61 -46.86
CA THR A 53 -15.32 9.57 -45.40
C THR A 53 -14.38 10.66 -44.87
N ILE A 54 -13.28 10.94 -45.57
CA ILE A 54 -12.37 12.04 -45.19
C ILE A 54 -13.07 13.39 -45.40
N LYS A 55 -13.81 13.57 -46.50
CA LYS A 55 -14.57 14.82 -46.73
C LYS A 55 -15.65 15.05 -45.67
N GLU A 56 -16.37 13.99 -45.30
CA GLU A 56 -17.37 14.04 -44.23
C GLU A 56 -16.72 14.40 -42.90
N PHE A 57 -15.57 13.80 -42.59
CA PHE A 57 -14.78 14.13 -41.41
C PHE A 57 -14.28 15.59 -41.40
N ASP A 58 -13.69 16.07 -42.49
CA ASP A 58 -13.23 17.46 -42.63
C ASP A 58 -14.40 18.44 -42.46
N HIS A 59 -15.55 18.12 -43.08
CA HIS A 59 -16.77 18.91 -42.95
C HIS A 59 -17.30 18.92 -41.50
N GLU A 60 -17.28 17.78 -40.81
CA GLU A 60 -17.66 17.70 -39.40
C GLU A 60 -16.70 18.51 -38.51
N ILE A 61 -15.39 18.48 -38.76
CA ILE A 61 -14.41 19.27 -37.99
C ILE A 61 -14.61 20.76 -38.24
N GLU A 62 -14.77 21.18 -39.48
CA GLU A 62 -15.03 22.59 -39.83
C GLU A 62 -16.31 23.12 -39.17
N GLN A 63 -17.33 22.27 -39.02
CA GLN A 63 -18.57 22.60 -38.31
C GLN A 63 -18.45 22.55 -36.78
N ARG A 64 -17.45 21.85 -36.24
CA ARG A 64 -17.21 21.68 -34.79
C ARG A 64 -15.94 22.37 -34.32
N LEU A 65 -15.50 23.43 -35.01
CA LEU A 65 -14.40 24.26 -34.55
C LEU A 65 -14.75 24.82 -33.16
N PRO A 66 -13.90 24.61 -32.14
CA PRO A 66 -14.16 25.15 -30.82
C PRO A 66 -14.22 26.66 -30.90
N ASP A 67 -15.36 27.23 -30.50
CA ASP A 67 -15.47 28.66 -30.35
C ASP A 67 -14.73 29.13 -29.07
N GLU A 68 -14.58 30.44 -28.91
CA GLU A 68 -13.91 30.98 -27.73
C GLU A 68 -14.62 30.63 -26.42
N GLN A 69 -15.95 30.45 -26.45
CA GLN A 69 -16.71 30.08 -25.27
C GLN A 69 -16.36 28.65 -24.86
N GLN A 70 -16.34 27.71 -25.80
CA GLN A 70 -15.95 26.33 -25.56
C GLN A 70 -14.50 26.25 -25.07
N LEU A 71 -13.59 27.04 -25.64
CA LEU A 71 -12.22 27.13 -25.15
C LEU A 71 -12.16 27.61 -23.68
N ARG A 72 -12.91 28.67 -23.34
CA ARG A 72 -12.99 29.18 -21.95
C ARG A 72 -13.57 28.15 -20.99
N GLU A 73 -14.59 27.41 -21.40
CA GLU A 73 -15.19 26.33 -20.61
C GLU A 73 -14.20 25.18 -20.39
N LEU A 74 -13.48 24.75 -21.44
CA LEU A 74 -12.45 23.72 -21.33
C LEU A 74 -11.29 24.15 -20.42
N GLN A 75 -10.84 25.40 -20.52
CA GLN A 75 -9.83 25.96 -19.64
C GLN A 75 -10.30 25.98 -18.17
N ARG A 76 -11.57 26.29 -17.93
CA ARG A 76 -12.17 26.29 -16.60
C ARG A 76 -12.28 24.88 -16.01
N CYS A 77 -12.74 23.92 -16.81
CA CYS A 77 -12.77 22.50 -16.42
C CYS A 77 -11.38 21.99 -16.08
N TYR A 78 -10.38 22.25 -16.93
CA TYR A 78 -9.01 21.85 -16.69
C TYR A 78 -8.41 22.47 -15.42
N PHE A 79 -8.68 23.77 -15.18
CA PHE A 79 -8.30 24.43 -13.95
C PHE A 79 -8.94 23.76 -12.73
N LEU A 80 -10.24 23.47 -12.79
CA LEU A 80 -10.98 22.84 -11.71
C LEU A 80 -10.50 21.40 -11.44
N ASP A 81 -10.16 20.64 -12.48
CA ASP A 81 -9.62 19.28 -12.36
C ASP A 81 -8.29 19.29 -11.62
N LEU A 82 -7.38 20.20 -11.98
CA LEU A 82 -6.09 20.32 -11.30
C LEU A 82 -6.22 20.85 -9.88
N LEU A 83 -7.13 21.81 -9.65
CA LEU A 83 -7.43 22.29 -8.30
C LEU A 83 -8.04 21.16 -7.45
N SER A 84 -8.90 20.34 -8.05
CA SER A 84 -9.48 19.17 -7.42
C SER A 84 -8.43 18.13 -7.07
N ASP A 85 -7.49 17.85 -7.98
CA ASP A 85 -6.35 16.97 -7.74
C ASP A 85 -5.47 17.47 -6.58
N GLN A 86 -5.24 18.79 -6.48
CA GLN A 86 -4.47 19.38 -5.37
C GLN A 86 -5.11 19.06 -4.00
N PHE A 87 -6.44 19.14 -3.89
CA PHE A 87 -7.19 18.84 -2.66
C PHE A 87 -7.83 17.44 -2.63
N ASN A 88 -7.46 16.55 -3.56
CA ASN A 88 -7.86 15.15 -3.52
C ASN A 88 -6.85 14.36 -2.70
N PHE A 89 -7.35 13.75 -1.63
CA PHE A 89 -6.55 12.98 -0.67
C PHE A 89 -6.86 11.48 -0.69
N HIS A 90 -7.74 11.01 -1.58
CA HIS A 90 -8.20 9.62 -1.58
C HIS A 90 -7.05 8.63 -1.80
N LEU A 91 -6.16 8.90 -2.75
CA LEU A 91 -5.02 8.02 -3.00
C LEU A 91 -4.04 8.00 -1.81
N LEU A 92 -3.87 9.13 -1.11
CA LEU A 92 -3.05 9.19 0.11
C LEU A 92 -3.68 8.39 1.25
N GLU A 93 -5.00 8.47 1.42
CA GLU A 93 -5.78 7.65 2.36
C GLU A 93 -5.59 6.15 2.09
N GLN A 94 -5.68 5.74 0.82
CA GLN A 94 -5.45 4.35 0.43
C GLN A 94 -4.04 3.86 0.78
N ARG A 95 -3.00 4.70 0.59
CA ARG A 95 -1.63 4.35 1.00
C ARG A 95 -1.48 4.22 2.50
N LEU A 96 -2.11 5.11 3.28
CA LEU A 96 -2.13 4.99 4.74
C LEU A 96 -2.80 3.69 5.18
N LEU A 97 -3.99 3.40 4.65
CA LEU A 97 -4.74 2.17 4.95
C LEU A 97 -3.97 0.90 4.53
N GLN A 98 -3.22 0.95 3.44
CA GLN A 98 -2.34 -0.16 3.01
C GLN A 98 -1.26 -0.44 4.07
N VAL A 99 -0.63 0.60 4.63
CA VAL A 99 0.36 0.44 5.71
C VAL A 99 -0.31 -0.10 6.97
N VAL A 100 -1.46 0.45 7.37
CA VAL A 100 -2.26 -0.03 8.53
C VAL A 100 -2.57 -1.51 8.37
N ARG A 101 -3.04 -1.93 7.19
CA ARG A 101 -3.39 -3.33 6.90
C ARG A 101 -2.21 -4.27 7.04
N ILE A 102 -1.05 -3.93 6.46
CA ILE A 102 0.17 -4.75 6.60
C ILE A 102 0.58 -4.87 8.06
N MET A 103 0.45 -3.77 8.81
CA MET A 103 0.76 -3.77 10.24
C MET A 103 -0.21 -4.65 11.03
N ASP A 104 -1.51 -4.54 10.78
CA ASP A 104 -2.55 -5.29 11.47
C ASP A 104 -2.47 -6.80 11.17
N GLU A 105 -2.24 -7.19 9.92
CA GLU A 105 -2.19 -8.60 9.51
C GLU A 105 -0.90 -9.30 9.94
N HIS A 106 0.24 -8.59 9.94
CA HIS A 106 1.56 -9.24 10.05
C HIS A 106 2.43 -8.76 11.21
N LEU A 107 2.20 -7.54 11.70
CA LEU A 107 3.11 -6.88 12.65
C LEU A 107 2.45 -6.52 13.98
N TYR A 108 1.14 -6.78 14.15
CA TYR A 108 0.38 -6.41 15.36
C TYR A 108 0.99 -6.95 16.66
N ARG A 109 1.61 -8.13 16.62
CA ARG A 109 2.29 -8.73 17.79
C ARG A 109 3.68 -8.17 18.06
N LEU A 110 4.33 -7.59 17.06
CA LEU A 110 5.68 -7.05 17.15
C LEU A 110 5.66 -5.56 17.47
N TYR A 111 4.67 -4.83 16.96
CA TYR A 111 4.55 -3.38 17.05
C TYR A 111 3.10 -2.93 17.36
N PRO A 112 2.51 -3.36 18.49
CA PRO A 112 1.13 -3.04 18.84
C PRO A 112 0.87 -1.55 19.07
N GLN A 113 1.77 -0.81 19.73
CA GLN A 113 1.61 0.62 19.99
C GLN A 113 1.73 1.43 18.71
N LEU A 114 2.67 1.08 17.83
CA LEU A 114 2.79 1.70 16.52
C LEU A 114 1.53 1.45 15.69
N LEU A 115 0.98 0.22 15.71
CA LEU A 115 -0.28 -0.08 15.03
C LEU A 115 -1.44 0.78 15.54
N ILE A 116 -1.56 0.98 16.86
CA ILE A 116 -2.57 1.89 17.44
C ILE A 116 -2.39 3.30 16.88
N ARG A 117 -1.18 3.85 16.90
CA ARG A 117 -0.89 5.18 16.33
C ARG A 117 -1.28 5.29 14.85
N TYR A 118 -1.03 4.26 14.06
CA TYR A 118 -1.44 4.24 12.65
C TYR A 118 -2.97 4.17 12.47
N LYS A 119 -3.69 3.45 13.33
CA LYS A 119 -5.16 3.43 13.33
C LYS A 119 -5.74 4.78 13.74
N GLU A 120 -5.23 5.39 14.80
CA GLU A 120 -5.62 6.74 15.24
C GLU A 120 -5.33 7.79 14.17
N ALA A 121 -4.17 7.70 13.50
CA ALA A 121 -3.83 8.57 12.37
C ALA A 121 -4.80 8.38 11.20
N SER A 122 -5.21 7.15 10.90
CA SER A 122 -6.21 6.85 9.86
C SER A 122 -7.59 7.43 10.20
N ASP A 123 -8.05 7.29 11.44
CA ASP A 123 -9.33 7.86 11.89
C ASP A 123 -9.31 9.40 11.87
N THR A 124 -8.21 9.98 12.31
CA THR A 124 -8.00 11.44 12.28
C THR A 124 -7.92 11.92 10.84
N PHE A 125 -7.21 11.23 9.95
CA PHE A 125 -7.15 11.55 8.52
C PHE A 125 -8.56 11.54 7.90
N LYS A 126 -9.35 10.48 8.12
CA LYS A 126 -10.71 10.37 7.59
C LYS A 126 -11.60 11.54 8.03
N THR A 127 -11.47 11.97 9.28
CA THR A 127 -12.32 13.02 9.87
C THR A 127 -11.84 14.44 9.54
N LYS A 128 -10.55 14.73 9.71
CA LYS A 128 -9.96 16.07 9.54
C LYS A 128 -9.54 16.38 8.12
N VAL A 129 -9.15 15.37 7.34
CA VAL A 129 -8.72 15.54 5.94
C VAL A 129 -9.83 15.13 4.99
N GLY A 130 -10.24 13.86 5.01
CA GLY A 130 -11.17 13.28 4.02
C GLY A 130 -12.54 13.98 3.97
N LYS A 131 -13.23 14.08 5.12
CA LYS A 131 -14.54 14.75 5.20
C LYS A 131 -14.46 16.25 4.87
N VAL A 132 -13.42 16.93 5.37
CA VAL A 132 -13.26 18.38 5.15
C VAL A 132 -12.95 18.66 3.67
N ALA A 133 -12.10 17.85 3.03
CA ALA A 133 -11.78 17.96 1.61
C ALA A 133 -13.01 17.81 0.71
N LYS A 134 -13.91 16.88 1.03
CA LYS A 134 -15.17 16.71 0.28
C LYS A 134 -16.02 17.97 0.31
N THR A 135 -16.23 18.55 1.49
CA THR A 135 -16.99 19.80 1.64
C THR A 135 -16.27 20.98 0.99
N PHE A 136 -14.95 21.04 1.12
CA PHE A 136 -14.12 22.08 0.52
C PHE A 136 -14.19 22.06 -1.01
N ASN A 137 -14.18 20.86 -1.62
CA ASN A 137 -14.34 20.69 -3.06
C ASN A 137 -15.63 21.32 -3.58
N THR A 138 -16.76 21.07 -2.93
CA THR A 138 -18.04 21.68 -3.30
C THR A 138 -17.97 23.21 -3.22
N GLN A 139 -17.29 23.76 -2.21
CA GLN A 139 -17.18 25.20 -2.02
C GLN A 139 -16.37 25.88 -3.13
N TYR A 140 -15.11 25.46 -3.35
CA TYR A 140 -14.29 26.12 -4.38
C TYR A 140 -14.81 25.83 -5.79
N SER A 141 -15.42 24.66 -6.05
CA SER A 141 -16.03 24.38 -7.36
C SER A 141 -17.13 25.38 -7.67
N LYS A 142 -17.98 25.69 -6.68
CA LYS A 142 -19.02 26.71 -6.83
C LYS A 142 -18.42 28.10 -7.10
N MET A 143 -17.33 28.46 -6.43
CA MET A 143 -16.64 29.74 -6.63
C MET A 143 -16.05 29.84 -8.04
N VAL A 144 -15.36 28.79 -8.52
CA VAL A 144 -14.80 28.72 -9.89
C VAL A 144 -15.91 28.82 -10.94
N MET A 145 -17.08 28.23 -10.70
CA MET A 145 -18.22 28.32 -11.61
C MET A 145 -18.96 29.68 -11.57
N SER A 146 -18.74 30.50 -10.54
CA SER A 146 -19.50 31.74 -10.30
C SER A 146 -18.92 33.00 -10.95
N THR A 147 -17.68 32.93 -11.47
CA THR A 147 -17.00 34.05 -12.10
C THR A 147 -16.31 33.60 -13.39
N GLU A 148 -16.29 34.47 -14.41
CA GLU A 148 -15.53 34.19 -15.63
C GLU A 148 -14.03 34.31 -15.41
N ASP A 149 -13.59 35.27 -14.58
CA ASP A 149 -12.19 35.50 -14.23
C ASP A 149 -11.82 34.77 -12.92
N TYR A 150 -12.05 33.46 -12.89
CA TYR A 150 -11.74 32.61 -11.74
C TYR A 150 -10.24 32.57 -11.43
N ALA A 151 -9.37 32.81 -12.43
CA ALA A 151 -7.92 32.75 -12.24
C ALA A 151 -7.38 33.91 -11.38
N ASN A 152 -8.04 35.07 -11.42
CA ASN A 152 -7.62 36.27 -10.67
C ASN A 152 -8.59 36.66 -9.55
N ASP A 153 -9.62 35.85 -9.26
CA ASP A 153 -10.59 36.12 -8.20
C ASP A 153 -9.91 36.12 -6.81
N PRO A 154 -9.84 37.28 -6.12
CA PRO A 154 -9.20 37.37 -4.80
C PRO A 154 -9.89 36.54 -3.73
N ALA A 155 -11.22 36.39 -3.80
CA ALA A 155 -11.98 35.62 -2.84
C ALA A 155 -11.68 34.12 -2.98
N LEU A 156 -11.64 33.62 -4.22
CA LEU A 156 -11.25 32.24 -4.50
C LEU A 156 -9.80 31.99 -4.09
N ASN A 157 -8.86 32.87 -4.44
CA ASN A 157 -7.46 32.69 -4.09
C ASN A 157 -7.26 32.64 -2.57
N SER A 158 -7.88 33.56 -1.83
CA SER A 158 -7.88 33.56 -0.35
C SER A 158 -8.47 32.26 0.24
N ARG A 159 -9.52 31.72 -0.38
CA ARG A 159 -10.11 30.45 0.05
C ARG A 159 -9.18 29.27 -0.20
N ILE A 160 -8.52 29.24 -1.36
CA ILE A 160 -7.56 28.21 -1.76
C ILE A 160 -6.32 28.24 -0.85
N THR A 161 -5.73 29.41 -0.61
CA THR A 161 -4.54 29.55 0.26
C THR A 161 -4.85 29.13 1.69
N SER A 162 -6.00 29.54 2.23
CA SER A 162 -6.47 29.13 3.56
C SER A 162 -6.71 27.62 3.65
N GLY A 163 -7.28 27.01 2.60
CA GLY A 163 -7.44 25.57 2.50
C GLY A 163 -6.09 24.84 2.46
N ALA A 164 -5.15 25.35 1.67
CA ALA A 164 -3.80 24.79 1.58
C ALA A 164 -3.06 24.82 2.93
N HIS A 165 -3.14 25.94 3.65
CA HIS A 165 -2.62 26.08 5.00
C HIS A 165 -3.23 25.04 5.96
N TYR A 166 -4.57 24.94 5.98
CA TYR A 166 -5.29 23.99 6.84
C TYR A 166 -4.85 22.54 6.58
N PHE A 167 -4.93 22.08 5.32
CA PHE A 167 -4.58 20.70 5.00
C PHE A 167 -3.09 20.42 5.20
N ARG A 168 -2.21 21.39 4.93
CA ARG A 168 -0.78 21.22 5.21
C ARG A 168 -0.53 20.99 6.69
N GLN A 169 -1.11 21.83 7.57
CA GLN A 169 -0.94 21.67 9.02
C GLN A 169 -1.49 20.33 9.53
N GLU A 170 -2.67 19.91 9.08
CA GLU A 170 -3.26 18.62 9.47
C GLU A 170 -2.39 17.44 9.01
N LEU A 171 -1.87 17.48 7.77
CA LEU A 171 -0.98 16.44 7.25
C LEU A 171 0.38 16.43 7.97
N GLU A 172 0.97 17.59 8.24
CA GLU A 172 2.21 17.70 9.00
C GLU A 172 2.03 17.17 10.43
N ALA A 173 0.93 17.53 11.11
CA ALA A 173 0.61 17.04 12.45
C ALA A 173 0.43 15.51 12.47
N LEU A 174 -0.22 14.94 11.46
CA LEU A 174 -0.44 13.49 11.35
C LEU A 174 0.83 12.71 11.04
N PHE A 175 1.63 13.19 10.08
CA PHE A 175 2.65 12.37 9.46
C PHE A 175 4.08 12.68 9.88
N SER A 176 4.38 13.89 10.37
CA SER A 176 5.77 14.27 10.72
C SER A 176 6.41 13.28 11.70
N SER A 177 5.85 13.16 12.91
CA SER A 177 6.34 12.22 13.91
C SER A 177 6.15 10.76 13.48
N LEU A 178 4.98 10.41 12.95
CA LEU A 178 4.62 9.03 12.63
C LEU A 178 5.57 8.41 11.59
N LEU A 179 5.86 9.12 10.50
CA LEU A 179 6.70 8.62 9.42
C LEU A 179 8.20 8.65 9.78
N ASP A 180 8.64 9.62 10.58
CA ASP A 180 10.04 9.76 10.96
C ASP A 180 10.47 8.76 12.04
N GLU A 181 9.57 8.42 12.97
CA GLU A 181 9.83 7.47 14.06
C GLU A 181 9.62 6.01 13.66
N THR A 182 8.88 5.75 12.57
CA THR A 182 8.60 4.37 12.13
C THR A 182 9.89 3.64 11.71
N ARG A 183 10.24 2.59 12.44
CA ARG A 183 11.35 1.66 12.15
C ARG A 183 10.89 0.23 12.38
N ILE A 184 10.76 -0.57 11.32
CA ILE A 184 10.24 -1.94 11.42
C ILE A 184 11.34 -2.96 11.14
N GLY A 185 11.51 -3.90 12.07
CA GLY A 185 12.32 -5.10 11.93
C GLY A 185 11.44 -6.35 11.90
N THR A 186 11.63 -7.21 10.91
CA THR A 186 10.97 -8.52 10.85
C THR A 186 11.87 -9.52 10.13
N ASP A 187 11.81 -10.78 10.58
CA ASP A 187 12.53 -11.89 9.95
C ASP A 187 11.80 -12.40 8.69
N ASN A 188 10.50 -12.08 8.54
CA ASN A 188 9.75 -12.42 7.35
C ASN A 188 10.13 -11.48 6.19
N LYS A 189 10.91 -12.01 5.23
CA LYS A 189 11.42 -11.25 4.08
C LYS A 189 10.31 -10.68 3.19
N GLU A 190 9.20 -11.41 3.01
CA GLU A 190 8.08 -10.96 2.17
C GLU A 190 7.34 -9.80 2.84
N VAL A 191 7.01 -9.94 4.12
CA VAL A 191 6.38 -8.86 4.91
C VAL A 191 7.28 -7.63 4.95
N LYS A 192 8.59 -7.83 5.16
CA LYS A 192 9.56 -6.73 5.13
C LYS A 192 9.52 -5.98 3.81
N LYS A 193 9.53 -6.70 2.68
CA LYS A 193 9.46 -6.12 1.33
C LYS A 193 8.16 -5.34 1.14
N LYS A 194 7.00 -5.98 1.37
CA LYS A 194 5.67 -5.37 1.23
C LYS A 194 5.54 -4.10 2.06
N PHE A 195 5.96 -4.15 3.33
CA PHE A 195 5.92 -2.98 4.22
C PHE A 195 6.84 -1.87 3.70
N THR A 196 8.09 -2.19 3.34
CA THR A 196 9.07 -1.19 2.89
C THR A 196 8.59 -0.47 1.63
N GLU A 197 8.02 -1.19 0.68
CA GLU A 197 7.44 -0.62 -0.55
C GLU A 197 6.23 0.25 -0.25
N ALA A 198 5.24 -0.27 0.49
CA ALA A 198 4.05 0.50 0.85
C ALA A 198 4.38 1.77 1.66
N PHE A 199 5.32 1.66 2.59
CA PHE A 199 5.76 2.77 3.43
C PHE A 199 6.57 3.82 2.65
N ALA A 200 7.39 3.40 1.68
CA ALA A 200 8.09 4.32 0.79
C ALA A 200 7.09 5.13 -0.06
N HIS A 201 6.08 4.47 -0.64
CA HIS A 201 5.03 5.15 -1.39
C HIS A 201 4.21 6.11 -0.53
N LEU A 202 3.88 5.73 0.72
CA LEU A 202 3.20 6.65 1.65
C LEU A 202 4.07 7.90 1.91
N LYS A 203 5.36 7.72 2.21
CA LYS A 203 6.30 8.83 2.45
C LYS A 203 6.41 9.77 1.27
N GLU A 204 6.61 9.22 0.08
CA GLU A 204 6.71 9.97 -1.17
C GLU A 204 5.43 10.78 -1.43
N MET A 205 4.27 10.13 -1.35
CA MET A 205 2.99 10.81 -1.57
C MET A 205 2.72 11.91 -0.56
N THR A 206 3.01 11.66 0.72
CA THR A 206 2.90 12.68 1.77
C THR A 206 3.83 13.86 1.49
N TYR A 207 5.09 13.60 1.13
CA TYR A 207 6.06 14.63 0.79
C TYR A 207 5.61 15.50 -0.39
N VAL A 208 5.20 14.88 -1.50
CA VAL A 208 4.71 15.60 -2.67
C VAL A 208 3.47 16.43 -2.31
N LYS A 209 2.50 15.85 -1.59
CA LYS A 209 1.26 16.55 -1.24
C LYS A 209 1.48 17.72 -0.29
N ILE A 210 2.30 17.56 0.76
CA ILE A 210 2.67 18.66 1.65
C ILE A 210 3.42 19.75 0.87
N GLY A 211 4.35 19.37 0.00
CA GLY A 211 5.14 20.31 -0.80
C GLY A 211 4.31 21.10 -1.83
N THR A 212 3.29 20.48 -2.45
CA THR A 212 2.39 21.23 -3.34
C THR A 212 1.48 22.16 -2.55
N LEU A 213 0.95 21.73 -1.39
CA LEU A 213 0.13 22.57 -0.51
C LEU A 213 0.93 23.77 0.01
N ALA A 214 2.20 23.59 0.39
CA ALA A 214 3.07 24.67 0.84
C ALA A 214 3.26 25.77 -0.23
N LEU A 215 3.41 25.37 -1.50
CA LEU A 215 3.46 26.35 -2.60
C LEU A 215 2.11 27.06 -2.77
N THR A 216 1.01 26.31 -2.76
CA THR A 216 -0.33 26.86 -2.91
C THR A 216 -0.68 27.83 -1.79
N GLU A 217 -0.25 27.58 -0.56
CA GLU A 217 -0.41 28.49 0.57
C GLU A 217 0.35 29.81 0.35
N LYS A 218 1.59 29.71 -0.16
CA LYS A 218 2.48 30.86 -0.31
C LYS A 218 2.13 31.76 -1.51
N GLU A 219 1.81 31.15 -2.65
CA GLU A 219 1.70 31.85 -3.94
C GLU A 219 0.29 31.80 -4.53
N GLY A 220 -0.65 31.09 -3.89
CA GLY A 220 -1.95 30.77 -4.48
C GLY A 220 -1.86 29.62 -5.47
N PHE A 221 -2.95 29.38 -6.20
CA PHE A 221 -3.02 28.31 -7.17
C PHE A 221 -2.97 28.83 -8.61
N SER A 222 -1.99 28.36 -9.36
CA SER A 222 -1.97 28.48 -10.82
C SER A 222 -1.58 27.14 -11.43
N VAL A 223 -2.16 26.84 -12.60
CA VAL A 223 -1.92 25.58 -13.34
C VAL A 223 -0.43 25.34 -13.57
N SER A 224 0.27 26.34 -14.10
CA SER A 224 1.70 26.22 -14.43
C SER A 224 2.57 26.01 -13.18
N ALA A 225 2.38 26.82 -12.12
CA ALA A 225 3.17 26.69 -10.90
C ALA A 225 2.92 25.36 -10.21
N TYR A 226 1.65 24.92 -10.16
CA TYR A 226 1.26 23.63 -9.59
C TYR A 226 1.94 22.47 -10.32
N LEU A 227 1.80 22.38 -11.65
CA LEU A 227 2.37 21.29 -12.44
C LEU A 227 3.90 21.26 -12.36
N LYS A 228 4.55 22.43 -12.48
CA LYS A 228 6.02 22.53 -12.39
C LYS A 228 6.54 22.10 -11.03
N ASN A 229 5.89 22.53 -9.94
CA ASN A 229 6.30 22.16 -8.60
C ASN A 229 6.00 20.69 -8.28
N LYS A 230 4.84 20.16 -8.69
CA LYS A 230 4.49 18.75 -8.53
C LYS A 230 5.51 17.85 -9.23
N ALA A 231 5.87 18.16 -10.48
CA ALA A 231 6.90 17.42 -11.22
C ALA A 231 8.27 17.49 -10.53
N ARG A 232 8.70 18.67 -10.08
CA ARG A 232 9.96 18.83 -9.33
C ARG A 232 9.98 18.00 -8.05
N LEU A 233 8.89 18.00 -7.28
CA LEU A 233 8.78 17.25 -6.03
C LEU A 233 8.78 15.74 -6.26
N MET A 234 8.12 15.26 -7.32
CA MET A 234 8.14 13.84 -7.70
C MET A 234 9.56 13.38 -8.04
N LEU A 235 10.29 14.14 -8.88
CA LEU A 235 11.68 13.82 -9.21
C LEU A 235 12.59 13.82 -7.97
N SER A 236 12.46 14.83 -7.10
CA SER A 236 13.23 14.88 -5.85
C SER A 236 12.89 13.74 -4.88
N ALA A 237 11.67 13.22 -4.91
CA ALA A 237 11.29 12.08 -4.08
C ALA A 237 11.92 10.78 -4.59
N GLU A 238 12.02 10.61 -5.92
CA GLU A 238 12.72 9.48 -6.56
C GLU A 238 14.23 9.50 -6.26
N ASP A 239 14.88 10.67 -6.39
CA ASP A 239 16.31 10.83 -6.10
C ASP A 239 16.65 10.50 -4.63
N ASN A 240 15.81 10.95 -3.69
CA ASN A 240 15.97 10.62 -2.27
C ASN A 240 15.82 9.11 -1.97
N GLN A 241 15.07 8.36 -2.78
CA GLN A 241 15.00 6.90 -2.68
C GLN A 241 16.26 6.23 -3.25
N MET A 242 16.83 6.77 -4.33
CA MET A 242 18.08 6.27 -4.93
C MET A 242 19.29 6.52 -4.02
N GLU A 243 19.45 7.75 -3.50
CA GLU A 243 20.54 8.08 -2.57
C GLU A 243 20.46 7.26 -1.27
N ARG A 244 19.25 6.95 -0.76
CA ARG A 244 19.08 6.09 0.42
C ARG A 244 19.40 4.62 0.14
N LYS A 245 19.20 4.13 -1.09
CA LYS A 245 19.65 2.79 -1.50
C LYS A 245 21.18 2.71 -1.57
N GLU A 246 21.84 3.76 -2.02
CA GLU A 246 23.31 3.82 -2.10
C GLU A 246 23.97 4.05 -0.72
N ARG A 247 23.40 4.90 0.14
CA ARG A 247 23.91 5.16 1.50
C ARG A 247 23.76 3.96 2.46
N ASN A 248 22.84 3.03 2.20
CA ASN A 248 22.76 1.78 2.96
C ASN A 248 24.00 0.87 2.82
N ASN A 249 24.92 1.17 1.89
CA ASN A 249 26.21 0.48 1.76
C ASN A 249 27.39 1.20 2.43
N HIS A 250 27.28 2.47 2.85
CA HIS A 250 28.40 3.19 3.48
C HIS A 250 28.01 4.12 4.64
N SER A 251 28.35 3.63 5.82
CA SER A 251 28.72 4.34 7.05
C SER A 251 27.61 4.86 7.99
N SER A 252 27.83 4.45 9.24
CA SER A 252 27.44 5.05 10.50
C SER A 252 27.63 6.56 10.55
N ARG A 253 26.56 7.29 10.86
CA ARG A 253 26.67 8.57 11.55
C ARG A 253 25.53 8.71 12.54
N GLN A 254 25.90 8.97 13.79
CA GLN A 254 25.01 9.13 14.94
C GLN A 254 24.16 10.39 14.76
N GLU A 255 22.92 10.21 14.32
CA GLU A 255 21.83 11.13 14.60
C GLU A 255 20.96 10.48 15.66
N LYS A 256 20.56 11.25 16.68
CA LYS A 256 19.69 10.79 17.76
C LYS A 256 18.35 10.33 17.17
N ALA A 257 18.26 9.05 16.85
CA ALA A 257 17.08 8.44 16.26
C ALA A 257 16.03 8.24 17.35
N GLN A 258 14.91 8.95 17.25
CA GLN A 258 13.68 8.53 17.90
C GLN A 258 13.20 7.24 17.23
N VAL A 259 12.83 6.28 18.06
CA VAL A 259 12.57 4.89 17.69
C VAL A 259 11.12 4.58 18.06
N PRO A 260 10.46 3.59 17.41
CA PRO A 260 9.06 3.30 17.64
C PRO A 260 8.74 3.16 19.13
N SER A 261 7.56 3.61 19.54
CA SER A 261 7.06 3.52 20.92
C SER A 261 7.07 2.10 21.48
N ASP A 262 7.04 1.08 20.62
CA ASP A 262 7.16 -0.33 20.98
C ASP A 262 8.57 -0.79 21.38
N ILE A 263 9.61 0.01 21.11
CA ILE A 263 10.99 -0.30 21.44
C ILE A 263 11.44 0.70 22.50
N LEU A 264 11.32 0.31 23.77
CA LEU A 264 11.64 1.16 24.91
C LEU A 264 13.13 1.54 24.97
N HIS A 265 14.00 0.65 24.45
CA HIS A 265 15.45 0.78 24.54
C HIS A 265 16.12 0.66 23.16
N PRO A 266 16.17 1.77 22.40
CA PRO A 266 16.66 1.79 21.02
C PRO A 266 18.12 1.38 20.81
N VAL A 267 18.98 1.82 21.72
CA VAL A 267 20.43 1.54 21.66
C VAL A 267 20.66 0.06 21.92
N LEU A 268 20.01 -0.51 22.94
CA LEU A 268 20.05 -1.95 23.20
C LEU A 268 19.53 -2.77 22.01
N TYR A 269 18.45 -2.32 21.37
CA TYR A 269 17.95 -2.97 20.16
C TYR A 269 19.01 -3.01 19.05
N SER A 270 19.71 -1.89 18.80
CA SER A 270 20.79 -1.88 17.81
C SER A 270 21.94 -2.81 18.16
N GLU A 271 22.38 -2.82 19.43
CA GLU A 271 23.46 -3.69 19.91
C GLU A 271 23.11 -5.19 19.75
N LEU A 272 21.88 -5.58 20.11
CA LEU A 272 21.41 -6.97 19.96
C LEU A 272 21.27 -7.38 18.48
N ILE A 273 20.88 -6.47 17.60
CA ILE A 273 20.82 -6.74 16.15
C ILE A 273 22.21 -6.93 15.56
N GLU A 274 23.19 -6.13 15.96
CA GLU A 274 24.58 -6.27 15.53
C GLU A 274 25.20 -7.56 16.05
N TRP A 275 25.01 -7.85 17.34
CA TRP A 275 25.43 -9.12 17.94
C TRP A 275 24.84 -10.32 17.19
N ARG A 276 23.53 -10.32 16.92
CA ARG A 276 22.88 -11.41 16.18
C ARG A 276 23.49 -11.61 14.79
N LYS A 277 23.83 -10.52 14.08
CA LYS A 277 24.48 -10.58 12.76
C LYS A 277 25.89 -11.15 12.87
N ALA A 278 26.67 -10.72 13.85
CA ALA A 278 28.03 -11.21 14.08
C ALA A 278 28.04 -12.71 14.41
N GLU A 279 27.14 -13.15 15.30
CA GLU A 279 27.00 -14.55 15.70
C GLU A 279 26.55 -15.43 14.51
N ALA A 280 25.61 -14.96 13.69
CA ALA A 280 25.20 -15.68 12.48
C ALA A 280 26.36 -15.81 11.48
N LYS A 281 27.16 -14.76 11.30
CA LYS A 281 28.36 -14.79 10.44
C LYS A 281 29.41 -15.77 10.97
N ALA A 282 29.57 -15.86 12.29
CA ALA A 282 30.50 -16.79 12.92
C ALA A 282 30.10 -18.27 12.73
N GLN A 283 28.80 -18.56 12.55
CA GLN A 283 28.29 -19.92 12.29
C GLN A 283 28.44 -20.37 10.84
N GLY A 284 28.89 -19.49 9.94
CA GLY A 284 29.19 -19.81 8.55
C GLY A 284 28.65 -18.76 7.57
N THR A 285 29.24 -18.74 6.38
CA THR A 285 28.76 -17.93 5.26
C THR A 285 27.35 -18.40 4.89
N ASN A 286 26.36 -17.51 5.01
CA ASN A 286 24.95 -17.71 4.63
C ASN A 286 24.01 -18.33 5.69
N VAL A 287 24.38 -18.36 6.98
CA VAL A 287 23.43 -18.69 8.06
C VAL A 287 22.43 -17.54 8.24
N PRO A 288 21.10 -17.78 8.12
CA PRO A 288 20.10 -16.72 8.31
C PRO A 288 20.07 -16.23 9.77
N VAL A 289 20.13 -14.91 9.99
CA VAL A 289 20.23 -14.32 11.35
C VAL A 289 19.17 -14.79 12.36
N TYR A 290 17.95 -15.10 11.91
CA TYR A 290 16.86 -15.55 12.76
C TYR A 290 17.08 -16.93 13.38
N THR A 291 18.03 -17.74 12.87
CA THR A 291 18.37 -19.05 13.45
C THR A 291 19.18 -18.93 14.73
N VAL A 292 19.82 -17.78 14.97
CA VAL A 292 20.50 -17.48 16.23
C VAL A 292 19.47 -17.10 17.29
N VAL A 293 18.75 -16.00 17.06
CA VAL A 293 17.63 -15.52 17.89
C VAL A 293 16.57 -14.89 16.99
N GLN A 294 15.31 -15.24 17.20
CA GLN A 294 14.19 -14.66 16.45
C GLN A 294 13.97 -13.18 16.80
N GLN A 295 13.51 -12.39 15.85
CA GLN A 295 13.22 -10.96 16.03
C GLN A 295 12.28 -10.69 17.21
N LYS A 296 11.27 -11.55 17.41
CA LYS A 296 10.33 -11.42 18.52
C LYS A 296 10.98 -11.63 19.89
N ALA A 297 11.96 -12.52 19.96
CA ALA A 297 12.76 -12.71 21.17
C ALA A 297 13.65 -11.49 21.45
N ILE A 298 14.29 -10.91 20.42
CA ILE A 298 15.05 -9.64 20.58
C ILE A 298 14.15 -8.52 21.11
N LEU A 299 12.97 -8.30 20.51
CA LEU A 299 12.04 -7.28 20.98
C LEU A 299 11.60 -7.53 22.43
N GLY A 300 11.35 -8.79 22.81
CA GLY A 300 11.06 -9.16 24.18
C GLY A 300 12.19 -8.82 25.15
N ILE A 301 13.45 -9.13 24.79
CA ILE A 301 14.64 -8.81 25.61
C ILE A 301 14.79 -7.30 25.77
N VAL A 302 14.65 -6.55 24.68
CA VAL A 302 14.79 -5.10 24.67
C VAL A 302 13.76 -4.43 25.56
N ASN A 303 12.52 -4.92 25.58
CA ASN A 303 11.44 -4.28 26.33
C ASN A 303 11.34 -4.75 27.78
N LEU A 304 11.76 -5.98 28.10
CA LEU A 304 11.62 -6.57 29.44
C LEU A 304 12.91 -6.55 30.27
N LEU A 305 14.08 -6.29 29.65
CA LEU A 305 15.38 -6.17 30.33
C LEU A 305 15.70 -7.32 31.32
N PRO A 306 15.73 -8.58 30.86
CA PRO A 306 15.89 -9.74 31.74
C PRO A 306 17.18 -9.67 32.57
N ARG A 307 17.10 -10.21 33.80
CA ARG A 307 18.15 -10.24 34.82
C ARG A 307 18.91 -11.55 34.83
N ASP A 308 18.22 -12.65 34.51
CA ASP A 308 18.75 -14.00 34.60
C ASP A 308 18.18 -14.94 33.52
N ALA A 309 18.68 -16.17 33.52
CA ALA A 309 18.26 -17.22 32.60
C ALA A 309 16.78 -17.61 32.74
N SER A 310 16.19 -17.46 33.93
CA SER A 310 14.78 -17.78 34.18
C SER A 310 13.87 -16.74 33.54
N GLU A 311 14.19 -15.46 33.71
CA GLU A 311 13.48 -14.36 33.07
C GLU A 311 13.60 -14.42 31.54
N LEU A 312 14.77 -14.81 31.00
CA LEU A 312 14.94 -15.07 29.56
C LEU A 312 13.97 -16.16 29.05
N LEU A 313 13.78 -17.25 29.79
CA LEU A 313 12.86 -18.34 29.41
C LEU A 313 11.38 -17.91 29.40
N CYS A 314 11.03 -16.88 30.16
CA CYS A 314 9.67 -16.31 30.15
C CYS A 314 9.39 -15.50 28.87
N ILE A 315 10.43 -15.10 28.12
CA ILE A 315 10.27 -14.33 26.90
C ILE A 315 9.82 -15.27 25.76
N PRO A 316 8.74 -14.94 25.04
CA PRO A 316 8.28 -15.74 23.91
C PRO A 316 9.41 -15.98 22.89
N TYR A 317 9.47 -17.21 22.35
CA TYR A 317 10.47 -17.66 21.36
C TYR A 317 11.90 -17.80 21.89
N ILE A 318 12.10 -17.71 23.21
CA ILE A 318 13.34 -18.13 23.87
C ILE A 318 13.10 -19.50 24.52
N GLY A 319 13.80 -20.52 24.03
CA GLY A 319 13.76 -21.88 24.58
C GLY A 319 15.02 -22.23 25.36
N LYS A 320 14.99 -23.36 26.08
CA LYS A 320 16.14 -23.85 26.86
C LYS A 320 17.45 -23.89 26.06
N GLN A 321 17.41 -24.39 24.83
CA GLN A 321 18.59 -24.44 23.96
C GLN A 321 19.16 -23.06 23.61
N THR A 322 18.31 -22.04 23.43
CA THR A 322 18.73 -20.67 23.16
C THR A 322 19.41 -20.07 24.39
N VAL A 323 18.88 -20.34 25.58
CA VAL A 323 19.45 -19.88 26.86
C VAL A 323 20.77 -20.58 27.15
N GLU A 324 20.87 -21.89 26.92
CA GLU A 324 22.12 -22.64 27.07
C GLU A 324 23.22 -22.15 26.13
N LYS A 325 22.89 -21.82 24.88
CA LYS A 325 23.89 -21.37 23.90
C LYS A 325 24.24 -19.89 23.99
N TYR A 326 23.26 -19.02 24.25
CA TYR A 326 23.42 -17.58 24.09
C TYR A 326 22.97 -16.77 25.32
N GLY A 327 22.43 -17.41 26.36
CA GLY A 327 21.86 -16.72 27.51
C GLY A 327 22.85 -15.79 28.22
N GLU A 328 24.07 -16.27 28.48
CA GLU A 328 25.13 -15.47 29.13
C GLU A 328 25.48 -14.24 28.29
N LYS A 329 25.78 -14.42 26.99
CA LYS A 329 26.08 -13.31 26.06
C LYS A 329 24.93 -12.28 25.97
N LEU A 330 23.69 -12.75 25.91
CA LEU A 330 22.51 -11.88 25.84
C LEU A 330 22.35 -11.06 27.12
N LEU A 331 22.51 -11.68 28.29
CA LEU A 331 22.44 -11.00 29.58
C LEU A 331 23.57 -9.99 29.74
N ASP A 332 24.79 -10.31 29.29
CA ASP A 332 25.93 -9.39 29.31
C ASP A 332 25.66 -8.12 28.50
N ILE A 333 25.11 -8.24 27.30
CA ILE A 333 24.74 -7.08 26.47
C ILE A 333 23.70 -6.21 27.20
N VAL A 334 22.67 -6.85 27.78
CA VAL A 334 21.63 -6.15 28.54
C VAL A 334 22.20 -5.44 29.77
N ASN A 335 23.07 -6.11 30.54
CA ASN A 335 23.71 -5.56 31.74
C ASN A 335 24.60 -4.36 31.39
N GLN A 336 25.45 -4.48 30.36
CA GLN A 336 26.31 -3.38 29.91
C GLN A 336 25.49 -2.16 29.45
N TYR A 337 24.38 -2.40 28.74
CA TYR A 337 23.49 -1.33 28.34
C TYR A 337 22.87 -0.61 29.55
N ILE A 338 22.39 -1.36 30.53
CA ILE A 338 21.77 -0.81 31.76
C ILE A 338 22.76 0.07 32.53
N GLU A 339 24.01 -0.39 32.69
CA GLU A 339 25.06 0.38 33.35
C GLU A 339 25.38 1.68 32.61
N LYS A 340 25.55 1.61 31.28
CA LYS A 340 25.86 2.79 30.44
C LYS A 340 24.73 3.80 30.40
N ALA A 341 23.49 3.32 30.25
CA ALA A 341 22.31 4.16 30.09
C ALA A 341 21.66 4.58 31.42
N LYS A 342 22.15 4.06 32.57
CA LYS A 342 21.60 4.28 33.92
C LYS A 342 20.09 4.03 34.00
N VAL A 343 19.62 2.99 33.31
CA VAL A 343 18.20 2.64 33.24
C VAL A 343 17.81 1.79 34.45
N THR A 344 16.74 2.16 35.14
CA THR A 344 16.20 1.33 36.22
C THR A 344 15.41 0.15 35.64
N ARG A 345 15.77 -1.08 36.03
CA ARG A 345 14.98 -2.26 35.66
C ARG A 345 13.60 -2.18 36.31
N GLN A 346 12.55 -2.32 35.51
CA GLN A 346 11.22 -2.53 36.03
C GLN A 346 11.13 -3.92 36.70
N GLU A 347 10.16 -4.12 37.58
CA GLU A 347 9.86 -5.45 38.11
C GLU A 347 9.32 -6.34 36.99
N PHE A 348 9.81 -7.57 36.94
CA PHE A 348 9.43 -8.55 35.92
C PHE A 348 8.01 -9.04 36.21
N HIS A 349 6.99 -8.27 35.82
CA HIS A 349 5.60 -8.69 35.93
C HIS A 349 5.28 -9.72 34.86
N VAL A 350 5.61 -10.98 35.15
CA VAL A 350 5.02 -12.11 34.44
C VAL A 350 3.53 -12.10 34.80
N THR A 351 2.67 -11.63 33.91
CA THR A 351 1.28 -12.13 33.92
C THR A 351 1.43 -13.62 33.79
N ALA A 352 1.18 -14.36 34.87
CA ALA A 352 1.38 -15.79 34.97
C ALA A 352 0.77 -16.47 33.74
N SER A 353 1.59 -16.71 32.72
CA SER A 353 1.26 -17.61 31.65
C SER A 353 1.27 -18.96 32.32
N LYS A 354 0.04 -19.42 32.64
CA LYS A 354 -0.33 -20.71 33.21
C LYS A 354 0.86 -21.64 33.32
N GLU A 355 1.19 -22.00 34.56
CA GLU A 355 2.00 -23.17 34.87
C GLU A 355 1.77 -24.22 33.79
N LYS A 356 2.84 -24.56 33.07
CA LYS A 356 2.87 -25.80 32.32
C LYS A 356 2.74 -26.90 33.36
N ASN A 357 1.50 -27.26 33.65
CA ASN A 357 1.19 -28.52 34.26
C ASN A 357 1.79 -29.58 33.34
N THR A 358 2.86 -30.20 33.84
CA THR A 358 3.38 -31.47 33.38
C THR A 358 2.30 -32.52 33.63
N LEU A 359 1.29 -32.57 32.75
CA LEU A 359 0.25 -33.58 32.73
C LEU A 359 0.01 -33.97 31.27
N SER A 360 0.51 -35.18 30.94
CA SER A 360 0.07 -36.05 29.85
C SER A 360 0.10 -35.51 28.42
N LYS A 361 0.90 -36.16 27.55
CA LYS A 361 0.84 -36.02 26.09
C LYS A 361 -0.54 -36.46 25.57
N SER A 362 -1.47 -35.53 25.41
CA SER A 362 -2.62 -35.67 24.50
C SER A 362 -2.50 -34.64 23.36
N PRO A 363 -2.71 -35.03 22.09
CA PRO A 363 -2.65 -34.09 20.97
C PRO A 363 -3.64 -32.95 21.17
N THR A 364 -3.21 -31.70 20.98
CA THR A 364 -3.96 -30.45 21.20
C THR A 364 -5.38 -30.43 20.59
N LYS A 365 -5.59 -31.21 19.51
CA LYS A 365 -6.89 -31.39 18.82
C LYS A 365 -7.88 -32.24 19.63
N GLU A 366 -7.40 -33.27 20.33
CA GLU A 366 -8.23 -34.15 21.17
C GLU A 366 -8.82 -33.40 22.36
N ILE A 367 -8.06 -32.46 22.93
CA ILE A 367 -8.53 -31.59 24.00
C ILE A 367 -9.66 -30.66 23.48
N THR A 368 -9.57 -30.18 22.24
CA THR A 368 -10.62 -29.31 21.65
C THR A 368 -11.88 -30.14 21.47
N TYR A 369 -11.73 -31.35 20.94
CA TYR A 369 -12.85 -32.26 20.72
C TYR A 369 -13.55 -32.65 22.02
N LYS A 370 -12.81 -32.94 23.09
CA LYS A 370 -13.40 -33.25 24.41
C LYS A 370 -14.19 -32.07 24.98
N MET A 371 -13.66 -30.85 24.89
CA MET A 371 -14.38 -29.64 25.33
C MET A 371 -15.63 -29.38 24.50
N PHE A 372 -15.56 -29.58 23.18
CA PHE A 372 -16.71 -29.48 22.29
C PHE A 372 -17.80 -30.50 22.63
N ARG A 373 -17.41 -31.74 22.94
CA ARG A 373 -18.35 -32.78 23.40
C ARG A 373 -18.94 -32.56 24.78
N GLN A 374 -18.38 -31.65 25.56
CA GLN A 374 -18.95 -31.21 26.84
C GLN A 374 -20.02 -30.12 26.66
N GLY A 375 -20.39 -29.79 25.41
CA GLY A 375 -21.44 -28.83 25.10
C GLY A 375 -20.97 -27.39 24.96
N MET A 376 -19.65 -27.14 24.99
CA MET A 376 -19.08 -25.81 24.79
C MET A 376 -19.08 -25.44 23.31
N ASN A 377 -19.42 -24.19 22.99
CA ASN A 377 -19.34 -23.67 21.63
C ASN A 377 -17.90 -23.26 21.24
N VAL A 378 -17.69 -22.94 19.97
CA VAL A 378 -16.36 -22.65 19.41
C VAL A 378 -15.73 -21.41 20.06
N GLU A 379 -16.54 -20.42 20.38
CA GLU A 379 -16.16 -19.15 21.00
C GLU A 379 -15.69 -19.37 22.44
N GLU A 380 -16.45 -20.13 23.24
CA GLU A 380 -16.12 -20.50 24.62
C GLU A 380 -14.81 -21.30 24.68
N ILE A 381 -14.65 -22.27 23.77
CA ILE A 381 -13.42 -23.06 23.71
C ILE A 381 -12.24 -22.19 23.29
N ALA A 382 -12.45 -21.24 22.38
CA ALA A 382 -11.40 -20.30 21.96
C ALA A 382 -10.93 -19.45 23.14
N GLU A 383 -11.86 -18.92 23.93
CA GLU A 383 -11.58 -18.13 25.13
C GLU A 383 -10.85 -18.94 26.21
N ILE A 384 -11.39 -20.10 26.60
CA ILE A 384 -10.82 -20.97 27.64
C ILE A 384 -9.38 -21.40 27.29
N ARG A 385 -9.15 -21.65 25.99
CA ARG A 385 -7.88 -22.14 25.48
C ARG A 385 -6.91 -21.05 25.00
N GLY A 386 -7.33 -19.78 25.00
CA GLY A 386 -6.50 -18.66 24.52
C GLY A 386 -6.17 -18.75 23.03
N PHE A 387 -7.08 -19.30 22.22
CA PHE A 387 -6.96 -19.38 20.76
C PHE A 387 -7.98 -18.47 20.08
N VAL A 388 -7.80 -18.21 18.78
CA VAL A 388 -8.85 -17.61 17.94
C VAL A 388 -9.80 -18.70 17.45
N THR A 389 -11.07 -18.36 17.22
CA THR A 389 -12.13 -19.30 16.77
C THR A 389 -11.71 -20.15 15.56
N GLY A 390 -11.03 -19.56 14.57
CA GLY A 390 -10.52 -20.30 13.42
C GLY A 390 -9.47 -21.38 13.73
N THR A 391 -8.73 -21.26 14.82
CA THR A 391 -7.82 -22.33 15.29
C THR A 391 -8.59 -23.47 15.94
N ILE A 392 -9.68 -23.17 16.65
CA ILE A 392 -10.57 -24.17 17.24
C ILE A 392 -11.31 -24.95 16.14
N VAL A 393 -11.84 -24.27 15.13
CA VAL A 393 -12.43 -24.93 13.95
C VAL A 393 -11.40 -25.84 13.26
N GLY A 394 -10.16 -25.37 13.06
CA GLY A 394 -9.07 -26.18 12.51
C GLY A 394 -8.67 -27.39 13.38
N HIS A 395 -8.89 -27.34 14.69
CA HIS A 395 -8.72 -28.49 15.57
C HIS A 395 -9.87 -29.50 15.46
N LEU A 396 -11.08 -29.06 15.09
CA LEU A 396 -12.27 -29.91 14.90
C LEU A 396 -12.37 -30.53 13.49
N GLU A 397 -11.68 -29.97 12.48
CA GLU A 397 -11.65 -30.50 11.10
C GLU A 397 -11.41 -32.02 10.98
N PRO A 398 -10.45 -32.65 11.70
CA PRO A 398 -10.26 -34.10 11.60
C PRO A 398 -11.45 -34.90 12.13
N TYR A 399 -12.18 -34.36 13.11
CA TYR A 399 -13.36 -34.99 13.71
C TYR A 399 -14.60 -34.75 12.84
N LEU A 400 -14.67 -33.61 12.16
CA LEU A 400 -15.67 -33.34 11.12
C LEU A 400 -15.52 -34.31 9.94
N ARG A 401 -14.28 -34.57 9.50
CA ARG A 401 -14.00 -35.53 8.41
C ARG A 401 -14.33 -36.97 8.78
N LYS A 402 -14.13 -37.35 10.05
CA LYS A 402 -14.47 -38.68 10.57
C LYS A 402 -15.98 -38.87 10.81
N GLY A 403 -16.77 -37.82 10.71
CA GLY A 403 -18.19 -37.84 11.03
C GLY A 403 -18.47 -37.83 12.54
N ASP A 404 -17.44 -37.63 13.36
CA ASP A 404 -17.63 -37.45 14.79
C ASP A 404 -18.42 -36.16 15.00
N VAL A 405 -17.93 -35.01 14.54
CA VAL A 405 -18.63 -33.71 14.64
C VAL A 405 -19.49 -33.48 13.39
N SER A 406 -20.75 -33.07 13.56
CA SER A 406 -21.62 -32.68 12.46
C SER A 406 -21.37 -31.23 12.03
N ILE A 407 -21.52 -30.92 10.74
CA ILE A 407 -21.32 -29.57 10.22
C ILE A 407 -22.34 -28.56 10.78
N GLN A 408 -23.55 -29.02 11.09
CA GLN A 408 -24.61 -28.23 11.73
C GLN A 408 -24.27 -27.84 13.18
N GLU A 409 -23.31 -28.52 13.81
CA GLU A 409 -22.82 -28.13 15.14
C GLU A 409 -21.80 -26.96 15.05
N LEU A 410 -21.33 -26.62 13.85
CA LEU A 410 -20.30 -25.59 13.61
C LEU A 410 -20.79 -24.41 12.78
N VAL A 411 -21.73 -24.63 11.86
CA VAL A 411 -22.21 -23.64 10.90
C VAL A 411 -23.74 -23.74 10.83
N SER A 412 -24.44 -22.60 10.76
CA SER A 412 -25.90 -22.58 10.62
C SER A 412 -26.35 -23.17 9.28
N GLN A 413 -27.55 -23.77 9.24
CA GLN A 413 -28.07 -24.42 8.03
C GLN A 413 -28.15 -23.47 6.83
N GLU A 414 -28.59 -22.23 7.05
CA GLU A 414 -28.64 -21.17 6.03
C GLU A 414 -27.28 -20.93 5.36
N LYS A 415 -26.22 -20.84 6.16
CA LYS A 415 -24.86 -20.65 5.66
C LYS A 415 -24.32 -21.89 4.94
N ILE A 416 -24.65 -23.08 5.43
CA ILE A 416 -24.30 -24.35 4.77
C ILE A 416 -24.91 -24.39 3.38
N ASP A 417 -26.19 -24.03 3.24
CA ASP A 417 -26.90 -24.07 1.97
C ASP A 417 -26.31 -23.09 0.95
N ILE A 418 -26.04 -21.85 1.37
CA ILE A 418 -25.41 -20.82 0.50
C ILE A 418 -24.03 -21.27 0.02
N ILE A 419 -23.18 -21.76 0.92
CA ILE A 419 -21.82 -22.18 0.58
C ILE A 419 -21.85 -23.43 -0.32
N THR A 420 -22.73 -24.39 -0.03
CA THR A 420 -22.84 -25.63 -0.80
C THR A 420 -23.34 -25.36 -2.21
N HIS A 421 -24.33 -24.48 -2.37
CA HIS A 421 -24.84 -24.08 -3.68
C HIS A 421 -23.74 -23.43 -4.53
N TYR A 422 -22.99 -22.48 -3.97
CA TYR A 422 -21.90 -21.83 -4.67
C TYR A 422 -20.80 -22.81 -5.11
N LEU A 423 -20.42 -23.75 -4.23
CA LEU A 423 -19.42 -24.77 -4.53
C LEU A 423 -19.88 -25.76 -5.62
N GLN A 424 -21.17 -26.05 -5.72
CA GLN A 424 -21.75 -26.90 -6.77
C GLN A 424 -21.77 -26.18 -8.13
N GLU A 425 -22.11 -24.90 -8.17
CA GLU A 425 -22.11 -24.12 -9.42
C GLU A 425 -20.70 -23.94 -10.02
N HIS A 426 -19.67 -23.99 -9.17
CA HIS A 426 -18.27 -23.74 -9.54
C HIS A 426 -17.38 -25.00 -9.44
N GLU A 427 -18.00 -26.19 -9.43
CA GLU A 427 -17.31 -27.46 -9.26
C GLU A 427 -16.27 -27.69 -10.37
N GLY A 428 -15.01 -27.99 -9.99
CA GLY A 428 -13.90 -28.25 -10.92
C GLY A 428 -12.97 -27.06 -11.22
N GLN A 429 -13.27 -25.84 -10.75
CA GLN A 429 -12.46 -24.65 -11.03
C GLN A 429 -11.27 -24.44 -10.07
N GLY A 430 -11.13 -25.26 -9.03
CA GLY A 430 -9.99 -25.18 -8.09
C GLY A 430 -9.92 -23.85 -7.33
N GLU A 431 -11.07 -23.25 -7.02
CA GLU A 431 -11.14 -21.93 -6.42
C GLU A 431 -10.49 -21.86 -5.03
N THR A 432 -9.75 -20.79 -4.78
CA THR A 432 -9.14 -20.54 -3.48
C THR A 432 -10.17 -19.97 -2.50
N LEU A 433 -9.98 -20.19 -1.20
CA LEU A 433 -10.86 -19.67 -0.13
C LEU A 433 -11.12 -18.16 -0.24
N SER A 434 -10.15 -17.38 -0.75
CA SER A 434 -10.31 -15.94 -0.94
C SER A 434 -11.32 -15.60 -2.03
N VAL A 435 -11.39 -16.39 -3.10
CA VAL A 435 -12.32 -16.18 -4.21
C VAL A 435 -13.75 -16.47 -3.76
N ILE A 436 -13.95 -17.62 -3.10
CA ILE A 436 -15.25 -18.02 -2.52
C ILE A 436 -15.73 -16.96 -1.53
N LYS A 437 -14.83 -16.46 -0.65
CA LYS A 437 -15.18 -15.41 0.32
C LYS A 437 -15.55 -14.07 -0.34
N THR A 438 -14.87 -13.68 -1.41
CA THR A 438 -15.21 -12.46 -2.14
C THR A 438 -16.57 -12.57 -2.83
N ALA A 439 -16.92 -13.74 -3.36
CA ALA A 439 -18.21 -13.97 -4.01
C ALA A 439 -19.39 -14.05 -3.03
N LEU A 440 -19.18 -14.67 -1.86
CA LEU A 440 -20.24 -14.93 -0.86
C LEU A 440 -20.51 -13.76 0.11
N GLY A 441 -19.79 -12.65 0.00
CA GLY A 441 -20.04 -11.44 0.79
C GLY A 441 -19.58 -11.52 2.26
N GLU A 442 -19.88 -10.49 3.06
CA GLU A 442 -19.32 -10.34 4.42
C GLU A 442 -19.90 -11.32 5.47
N GLU A 443 -21.17 -11.72 5.32
CA GLU A 443 -21.93 -12.56 6.28
C GLU A 443 -21.39 -13.99 6.44
N ILE A 444 -20.66 -14.49 5.45
CA ILE A 444 -20.09 -15.85 5.44
C ILE A 444 -18.61 -15.78 5.81
N SER A 445 -18.20 -16.34 6.95
CA SER A 445 -16.82 -16.26 7.38
C SER A 445 -15.89 -17.25 6.63
N TYR A 446 -14.59 -16.97 6.62
CA TYR A 446 -13.59 -17.93 6.11
C TYR A 446 -13.64 -19.28 6.85
N THR A 447 -14.04 -19.27 8.11
CA THR A 447 -14.22 -20.47 8.93
C THR A 447 -15.44 -21.28 8.51
N ASP A 448 -16.55 -20.62 8.15
CA ASP A 448 -17.75 -21.27 7.63
C ASP A 448 -17.43 -22.02 6.32
N ILE A 449 -16.78 -21.34 5.37
CA ILE A 449 -16.39 -21.91 4.07
C ILE A 449 -15.48 -23.13 4.27
N ARG A 450 -14.48 -23.02 5.14
CA ARG A 450 -13.53 -24.12 5.40
C ARG A 450 -14.21 -25.33 6.06
N ALA A 451 -15.15 -25.10 6.98
CA ALA A 451 -15.89 -26.18 7.62
C ALA A 451 -16.78 -26.91 6.60
N VAL A 452 -17.52 -26.19 5.75
CA VAL A 452 -18.36 -26.80 4.71
C VAL A 452 -17.50 -27.58 3.70
N MET A 453 -16.41 -27.00 3.19
CA MET A 453 -15.49 -27.71 2.29
C MET A 453 -14.91 -28.98 2.92
N THR A 454 -14.54 -28.93 4.20
CA THR A 454 -14.03 -30.11 4.92
C THR A 454 -15.11 -31.18 5.08
N SER A 455 -16.36 -30.78 5.28
CA SER A 455 -17.50 -31.70 5.37
C SER A 455 -17.84 -32.40 4.05
N LEU A 456 -17.59 -31.74 2.90
CA LEU A 456 -17.79 -32.31 1.57
C LEU A 456 -16.66 -33.28 1.16
N GLN A 457 -15.48 -33.15 1.77
CA GLN A 457 -14.33 -34.06 1.60
C GLN A 457 -14.43 -35.35 2.46
N LYS A 458 -15.63 -35.71 2.94
CA LYS A 458 -15.86 -36.96 3.68
C LYS A 458 -15.37 -38.15 2.85
N LYS A 459 -14.53 -38.98 3.47
CA LYS A 459 -14.11 -40.27 2.94
C LYS A 459 -14.99 -41.37 3.52
#